data_AF-D2Z8C3-F1
#
_entry.id   AF-D2Z8C3-F1
#
_cell.length_a   1.000
_cell.length_b   1.000
_cell.length_c   1.000
_cell.angle_alpha   90.00
_cell.angle_beta   90.00
_cell.angle_gamma   90.00
#
_symmetry.space_group_name_H-M   'P 1'
#
loop_
_entity.id
_entity.type
_entity.pdbx_description
1 polymer ?
#
loop_
_entity_poly.entity_id
_entity_poly.type
_entity_poly.pdbx_seq_one_letter_code
_entity_poly.pdbx_strand_id
1 'polypeptide(L)'
;MIVYELMTDGHIVRLPDLVSIGDIPKEGDPLVILLMPYNRALVGFRQGGAYEKWLWGKPGEYDASWRESFLYDDVPCRFDTGDTIITIGGEVSTKLRSELLRQLPPPGDHGNTMSILKGFLSSTSLFDEEDNWDDEDLLLSSLSGMGEFRLLYWGVRKALSLGDHSMVGRIKIWARRGIDVFREEPVLPKMWVSVGELPGNKGIAELEALLFKPDQLKRMNAEKSGSVVFRGDSGYLVRFEGQRPFGEIPVSVWMYFPFYMWEEMKDRRGLRPQEIVILSWGYLDALEATEDMERYMLPVSLEEPIKVDG
;
A
#
# COMPACT_ATOMS: atom_id res chain seq x y z
N MET A 1 21.46 13.99 0.96
CA MET A 1 21.80 12.73 1.65
C MET A 1 21.54 12.93 3.14
N ILE A 2 20.66 12.13 3.74
CA ILE A 2 20.28 12.22 5.15
C ILE A 2 21.03 11.13 5.92
N VAL A 3 21.56 11.47 7.09
CA VAL A 3 22.35 10.56 7.92
C VAL A 3 21.63 10.31 9.24
N TYR A 4 21.58 9.06 9.65
CA TYR A 4 21.00 8.58 10.90
C TYR A 4 22.04 7.76 11.68
N GLU A 5 21.92 7.72 13.00
CA GLU A 5 22.70 6.84 13.89
C GLU A 5 21.77 5.93 14.70
N LEU A 6 22.05 4.63 14.70
CA LEU A 6 21.41 3.64 15.57
C LEU A 6 22.08 3.67 16.94
N MET A 7 21.34 4.18 17.92
CA MET A 7 21.74 4.25 19.31
C MET A 7 21.71 2.85 19.96
N THR A 8 22.46 2.68 21.04
CA THR A 8 22.59 1.40 21.75
C THR A 8 21.30 0.89 22.40
N ASP A 9 20.35 1.79 22.65
CA ASP A 9 19.02 1.49 23.17
C ASP A 9 18.00 1.15 22.07
N GLY A 10 18.45 1.12 20.81
CA GLY A 10 17.64 0.80 19.64
C GLY A 10 16.94 2.01 19.00
N HIS A 11 17.08 3.22 19.56
CA HIS A 11 16.56 4.43 18.94
C HIS A 11 17.43 4.86 17.76
N ILE A 12 16.84 5.60 16.82
CA ILE A 12 17.56 6.17 15.68
C ILE A 12 17.46 7.69 15.74
N VAL A 13 18.60 8.38 15.60
CA VAL A 13 18.69 9.84 15.66
C VAL A 13 19.24 10.38 14.34
N ARG A 14 18.60 11.41 13.78
CA ARG A 14 19.12 12.12 12.61
C ARG A 14 20.37 12.90 12.99
N LEU A 15 21.45 12.71 12.25
CA LEU A 15 22.69 13.46 12.37
C LEU A 15 22.67 14.73 11.49
N PRO A 16 23.49 15.75 11.80
CA PRO A 16 23.64 16.93 10.95
C PRO A 16 24.11 16.59 9.53
N ASP A 17 23.70 17.38 8.54
CA ASP A 17 23.95 17.10 7.11
C ASP A 17 25.44 17.21 6.68
N LEU A 18 26.34 17.62 7.59
CA LEU A 18 27.78 17.83 7.37
C LEU A 18 28.67 16.69 7.88
N VAL A 19 28.11 15.52 8.23
CA VAL A 19 28.92 14.39 8.71
C VAL A 19 29.75 13.81 7.56
N SER A 20 31.07 13.85 7.69
CA SER A 20 31.98 13.12 6.81
C SER A 20 31.89 11.64 7.14
N ILE A 21 31.29 10.87 6.24
CA ILE A 21 31.24 9.41 6.29
C ILE A 21 32.37 8.91 5.37
N GLY A 22 33.03 7.82 5.76
CA GLY A 22 34.06 7.17 4.91
C GLY A 22 33.50 6.71 3.55
N ASP A 23 34.32 6.04 2.75
CA ASP A 23 33.88 5.60 1.42
C ASP A 23 32.67 4.66 1.52
N ILE A 24 31.59 5.05 0.86
CA ILE A 24 30.35 4.28 0.68
C ILE A 24 30.13 4.04 -0.81
N PRO A 25 29.33 3.02 -1.19
CA PRO A 25 28.99 2.81 -2.59
C PRO A 25 28.30 4.05 -3.15
N LYS A 26 28.77 4.51 -4.32
CA LYS A 26 28.24 5.71 -4.99
C LYS A 26 27.38 5.39 -6.21
N GLU A 27 27.38 4.13 -6.66
CA GLU A 27 26.53 3.69 -7.77
C GLU A 27 25.06 3.73 -7.36
N GLY A 28 24.33 4.75 -7.85
CA GLY A 28 22.87 4.88 -7.65
C GLY A 28 22.40 6.02 -6.74
N ASP A 29 23.22 7.04 -6.50
CA ASP A 29 22.90 8.23 -5.69
C ASP A 29 22.39 7.90 -4.27
N PRO A 30 23.27 7.78 -3.26
CA PRO A 30 22.86 7.47 -1.89
C PRO A 30 21.97 8.58 -1.31
N LEU A 31 20.80 8.20 -0.80
CA LEU A 31 19.80 9.13 -0.25
C LEU A 31 19.81 9.15 1.26
N VAL A 32 19.88 7.97 1.88
CA VAL A 32 19.78 7.78 3.33
C VAL A 32 20.89 6.86 3.80
N ILE A 33 21.54 7.19 4.92
CA ILE A 33 22.54 6.35 5.56
C ILE A 33 22.16 6.15 7.02
N LEU A 34 22.14 4.89 7.47
CA LEU A 34 22.04 4.53 8.87
C LEU A 34 23.38 3.99 9.36
N LEU A 35 24.04 4.72 10.25
CA LEU A 35 25.22 4.26 10.96
C LEU A 35 24.80 3.27 12.05
N MET A 36 25.47 2.12 12.09
CA MET A 36 25.17 1.01 12.98
C MET A 36 26.40 0.63 13.82
N PRO A 37 26.20 -0.05 14.96
CA PRO A 37 27.29 -0.58 15.77
C PRO A 37 28.30 -1.40 14.95
N TYR A 38 29.53 -1.53 15.47
CA TYR A 38 30.63 -2.26 14.83
C TYR A 38 31.12 -1.63 13.51
N ASN A 39 31.00 -0.30 13.40
CA ASN A 39 31.38 0.47 12.22
C ASN A 39 30.68 -0.07 10.96
N ARG A 40 29.38 -0.33 11.06
CA ARG A 40 28.56 -0.80 9.94
C ARG A 40 27.63 0.30 9.48
N ALA A 41 27.17 0.19 8.24
CA ALA A 41 26.20 1.12 7.71
C ALA A 41 25.20 0.40 6.80
N LEU A 42 23.97 0.91 6.79
CA LEU A 42 22.95 0.60 5.81
C LEU A 42 22.75 1.85 4.94
N VAL A 43 22.86 1.70 3.63
CA VAL A 43 22.77 2.80 2.66
C VAL A 43 21.61 2.54 1.71
N GLY A 44 20.68 3.48 1.63
CA GLY A 44 19.54 3.45 0.73
C GLY A 44 19.82 4.22 -0.57
N PHE A 45 19.46 3.62 -1.70
CA PHE A 45 19.72 4.14 -3.05
C PHE A 45 18.45 4.36 -3.85
N ARG A 46 18.56 5.23 -4.85
CA ARG A 46 17.57 5.39 -5.91
C ARG A 46 17.91 4.45 -7.08
N GLN A 47 17.07 3.45 -7.38
CA GLN A 47 17.29 2.57 -8.52
C GLN A 47 16.12 2.57 -9.51
N GLY A 48 16.32 3.14 -10.71
CA GLY A 48 15.52 2.82 -11.91
C GLY A 48 13.99 2.85 -11.79
N GLY A 49 13.41 3.65 -10.90
CA GLY A 49 11.96 3.68 -10.67
C GLY A 49 11.41 2.57 -9.74
N ALA A 50 12.26 1.65 -9.27
CA ALA A 50 11.93 0.59 -8.32
C ALA A 50 12.68 0.87 -6.99
N TYR A 51 11.92 1.09 -5.92
CA TYR A 51 12.33 2.08 -4.92
C TYR A 51 12.71 1.56 -3.54
N GLU A 52 13.37 0.41 -3.44
CA GLU A 52 13.96 -0.03 -2.17
C GLU A 52 15.23 -0.84 -2.43
N LYS A 53 16.35 -0.16 -2.67
CA LYS A 53 17.66 -0.82 -2.66
C LYS A 53 18.44 -0.39 -1.43
N TRP A 54 18.65 -1.34 -0.53
CA TRP A 54 19.46 -1.15 0.66
C TRP A 54 20.72 -1.98 0.58
N LEU A 55 21.87 -1.33 0.70
CA LEU A 55 23.15 -2.00 0.81
C LEU A 55 23.65 -1.91 2.25
N TRP A 56 23.99 -3.05 2.82
CA TRP A 56 24.59 -3.14 4.14
C TRP A 56 26.07 -3.51 3.99
N GLY A 57 26.91 -2.88 4.80
CA GLY A 57 28.35 -3.10 4.73
C GLY A 57 29.13 -2.26 5.74
N LYS A 58 30.44 -2.15 5.51
CA LYS A 58 31.36 -1.36 6.34
C LYS A 58 31.87 -0.17 5.52
N PRO A 59 31.73 1.06 6.02
CA PRO A 59 32.34 2.23 5.38
C PRO A 59 33.86 2.06 5.22
N GLY A 60 34.40 2.43 4.06
CA GLY A 60 35.81 2.29 3.71
C GLY A 60 36.19 0.93 3.10
N GLU A 61 35.26 -0.04 3.02
CA GLU A 61 35.48 -1.28 2.27
C GLU A 61 35.05 -1.14 0.80
N TYR A 62 35.65 -1.95 -0.07
CA TYR A 62 35.32 -1.99 -1.49
C TYR A 62 33.84 -2.30 -1.73
N ASP A 63 33.23 -1.64 -2.73
CA ASP A 63 31.79 -1.78 -3.07
C ASP A 63 31.30 -3.23 -3.20
N ALA A 64 32.14 -4.14 -3.70
CA ALA A 64 31.79 -5.56 -3.85
C ALA A 64 31.56 -6.33 -2.52
N SER A 65 31.97 -5.76 -1.39
CA SER A 65 31.73 -6.33 -0.05
C SER A 65 30.34 -6.02 0.51
N TRP A 66 29.66 -5.02 -0.07
CA TRP A 66 28.34 -4.60 0.35
C TRP A 66 27.28 -5.58 -0.13
N ARG A 67 26.35 -5.94 0.75
CA ARG A 67 25.29 -6.91 0.43
C ARG A 67 23.95 -6.24 0.45
N GLU A 68 23.09 -6.66 -0.47
CA GLU A 68 21.72 -6.21 -0.50
C GLU A 68 20.95 -6.68 0.75
N SER A 69 20.06 -5.83 1.23
CA SER A 69 19.18 -6.07 2.36
C SER A 69 17.78 -5.60 2.02
N PHE A 70 16.80 -6.21 2.68
CA PHE A 70 15.39 -5.92 2.46
C PHE A 70 14.78 -5.47 3.77
N LEU A 71 14.02 -4.38 3.71
CA LEU A 71 13.23 -3.87 4.83
C LEU A 71 11.77 -4.19 4.54
N TYR A 72 11.06 -4.72 5.54
CA TYR A 72 9.63 -4.98 5.47
C TYR A 72 8.95 -4.34 6.66
N ASP A 73 7.69 -3.97 6.49
CA ASP A 73 6.89 -3.38 7.56
C ASP A 73 6.66 -4.40 8.67
N ASP A 74 6.93 -3.98 9.91
CA ASP A 74 6.75 -4.75 11.14
C ASP A 74 7.50 -6.09 11.20
N VAL A 75 8.42 -6.33 10.27
CA VAL A 75 9.29 -7.51 10.28
C VAL A 75 10.68 -7.09 10.78
N PRO A 76 11.20 -7.71 11.85
CA PRO A 76 12.57 -7.47 12.28
C PRO A 76 13.58 -7.81 11.19
N CYS A 77 14.50 -6.90 10.90
CA CYS A 77 15.59 -7.14 9.94
C CYS A 77 16.89 -7.50 10.67
N ARG A 78 17.65 -8.44 10.10
CA ARG A 78 18.87 -8.99 10.71
C ARG A 78 20.06 -8.77 9.80
N PHE A 79 21.11 -8.19 10.35
CA PHE A 79 22.38 -7.95 9.67
C PHE A 79 23.47 -8.78 10.33
N ASP A 80 24.03 -9.71 9.56
CA ASP A 80 25.11 -10.59 10.03
C ASP A 80 26.46 -9.94 9.77
N THR A 81 27.17 -9.56 10.83
CA THR A 81 28.50 -8.96 10.74
C THR A 81 29.63 -9.99 10.58
N GLY A 82 29.32 -11.28 10.65
CA GLY A 82 30.25 -12.41 10.75
C GLY A 82 30.51 -12.83 12.21
N ASP A 83 30.67 -11.85 13.10
CA ASP A 83 30.95 -12.07 14.53
C ASP A 83 29.70 -11.91 15.40
N THR A 84 28.70 -11.16 14.94
CA THR A 84 27.49 -10.82 15.69
C THR A 84 26.33 -10.56 14.73
N ILE A 85 25.12 -10.88 15.18
CA ILE A 85 23.89 -10.54 14.44
C ILE A 85 23.30 -9.28 15.07
N ILE A 86 23.25 -8.20 14.29
CA ILE A 86 22.52 -6.99 14.66
C ILE A 86 21.07 -7.18 14.23
N THR A 87 20.12 -7.05 15.16
CA THR A 87 18.69 -7.12 14.85
C THR A 87 18.07 -5.76 15.06
N ILE A 88 17.41 -5.23 14.04
CA ILE A 88 16.53 -4.06 14.18
C ILE A 88 15.09 -4.56 14.37
N GLY A 89 14.33 -3.89 15.25
CA GLY A 89 12.93 -4.24 15.51
C GLY A 89 12.01 -3.93 14.32
N GLY A 90 10.84 -4.55 14.27
CA GLY A 90 9.85 -4.37 13.19
C GLY A 90 9.41 -2.91 13.03
N GLU A 91 9.07 -2.23 14.13
CA GLU A 91 8.71 -0.80 14.12
C GLU A 91 9.82 0.08 13.52
N VAL A 92 11.08 -0.24 13.82
CA VAL A 92 12.25 0.49 13.33
C VAL A 92 12.46 0.25 11.84
N SER A 93 12.28 -1.00 11.38
CA SER A 93 12.29 -1.35 9.95
C SER A 93 11.25 -0.55 9.17
N THR A 94 10.01 -0.47 9.67
CA THR A 94 8.94 0.34 9.06
C THR A 94 9.32 1.82 8.98
N LYS A 95 9.85 2.41 10.06
CA LYS A 95 10.25 3.83 10.07
C LYS A 95 11.36 4.14 9.07
N LEU A 96 12.40 3.29 9.01
CA LEU A 96 13.51 3.44 8.05
C LEU A 96 13.04 3.33 6.61
N ARG A 97 12.18 2.34 6.34
CA ARG A 97 11.57 2.15 5.02
C ARG A 97 10.78 3.40 4.62
N SER A 98 9.87 3.87 5.47
CA SER A 98 9.09 5.08 5.20
C SER A 98 9.96 6.31 4.93
N GLU A 99 11.07 6.48 5.64
CA GLU A 99 11.95 7.64 5.43
C GLU A 99 12.70 7.61 4.09
N LEU A 100 13.10 6.43 3.59
CA LEU A 100 13.66 6.33 2.24
C LEU A 100 12.62 6.66 1.17
N LEU A 101 11.42 6.10 1.31
CA LEU A 101 10.35 6.31 0.34
C LEU A 101 9.99 7.80 0.24
N ARG A 102 10.03 8.55 1.34
CA ARG A 102 9.82 10.01 1.36
C ARG A 102 10.81 10.81 0.52
N GLN A 103 11.97 10.25 0.18
CA GLN A 103 12.96 10.91 -0.65
C GLN A 103 12.80 10.59 -2.14
N LEU A 104 11.73 9.88 -2.50
CA LEU A 104 11.54 9.30 -3.83
C LEU A 104 10.19 9.72 -4.40
N PRO A 105 10.15 10.11 -5.70
CA PRO A 105 8.90 10.41 -6.36
C PRO A 105 7.99 9.18 -6.32
N PRO A 106 6.66 9.35 -6.18
CA PRO A 106 5.75 8.21 -6.19
C PRO A 106 5.86 7.42 -7.51
N PRO A 107 5.84 6.07 -7.45
CA PRO A 107 5.91 5.27 -8.67
C PRO A 107 4.69 5.49 -9.57
N GLY A 108 4.82 5.15 -10.85
CA GLY A 108 3.77 5.37 -11.86
C GLY A 108 3.73 6.80 -12.40
N ASP A 109 3.09 6.96 -13.55
CA ASP A 109 3.03 8.22 -14.30
C ASP A 109 1.80 9.05 -13.89
N HIS A 110 2.04 10.31 -13.50
CA HIS A 110 0.99 11.23 -13.07
C HIS A 110 0.00 11.56 -14.21
N GLY A 111 0.49 11.91 -15.41
CA GLY A 111 -0.36 12.31 -16.53
C GLY A 111 -1.35 11.22 -16.97
N ASN A 112 -0.87 9.96 -17.05
CA ASN A 112 -1.69 8.80 -17.34
C ASN A 112 -2.71 8.54 -16.23
N THR A 113 -2.31 8.69 -14.97
CA THR A 113 -3.20 8.58 -13.80
C THR A 113 -4.35 9.59 -13.93
N MET A 114 -4.03 10.86 -14.15
CA MET A 114 -5.01 11.93 -14.28
C MET A 114 -5.94 11.74 -15.48
N SER A 115 -5.42 11.30 -16.62
CA SER A 115 -6.21 10.97 -17.80
C SER A 115 -7.27 9.90 -17.51
N ILE A 116 -6.89 8.83 -16.79
CA ILE A 116 -7.82 7.78 -16.39
C ILE A 116 -8.88 8.30 -15.41
N LEU A 117 -8.48 9.09 -14.41
CA LEU A 117 -9.40 9.66 -13.43
C LEU A 117 -10.40 10.63 -14.06
N LYS A 118 -9.96 11.49 -14.98
CA LYS A 118 -10.83 12.36 -15.80
C LYS A 118 -11.87 11.50 -16.55
N GLY A 119 -11.47 10.34 -17.07
CA GLY A 119 -12.38 9.38 -17.69
C GLY A 119 -13.32 8.64 -16.71
N PHE A 120 -12.92 8.44 -15.46
CA PHE A 120 -13.77 7.80 -14.43
C PHE A 120 -14.88 8.74 -13.98
N LEU A 121 -14.50 10.00 -13.73
CA LEU A 121 -15.32 11.02 -13.08
C LEU A 121 -15.84 12.08 -14.07
N SER A 122 -15.90 11.77 -15.37
CA SER A 122 -16.34 12.71 -16.43
C SER A 122 -17.74 13.31 -16.24
N SER A 123 -18.53 12.79 -15.30
CA SER A 123 -19.84 13.31 -14.89
C SER A 123 -19.82 14.17 -13.63
N THR A 124 -18.64 14.45 -13.07
CA THR A 124 -18.43 15.16 -11.81
C THR A 124 -17.81 16.52 -12.11
N SER A 125 -18.27 17.57 -11.42
CA SER A 125 -17.74 18.93 -11.59
C SER A 125 -16.34 19.15 -11.01
N LEU A 126 -15.70 18.09 -10.50
CA LEU A 126 -14.38 18.15 -9.86
C LEU A 126 -13.28 18.61 -10.81
N PHE A 127 -13.48 18.48 -12.12
CA PHE A 127 -12.51 18.89 -13.15
C PHE A 127 -12.97 20.11 -13.95
N ASP A 128 -14.05 20.79 -13.52
CA ASP A 128 -14.59 21.96 -14.24
C ASP A 128 -13.91 23.28 -13.83
N GLU A 129 -13.13 23.29 -12.74
CA GLU A 129 -12.33 24.44 -12.31
C GLU A 129 -10.96 24.46 -13.03
N GLU A 130 -10.40 25.65 -13.28
CA GLU A 130 -9.07 25.90 -13.88
C GLU A 130 -7.90 25.46 -12.95
N ASP A 131 -8.09 24.34 -12.26
CA ASP A 131 -7.11 23.75 -11.38
C ASP A 131 -5.97 23.16 -12.20
N ASN A 132 -4.74 23.38 -11.71
CA ASN A 132 -3.51 22.93 -12.35
C ASN A 132 -3.28 21.44 -12.10
N TRP A 133 -4.24 20.59 -12.49
CA TRP A 133 -4.25 19.14 -12.31
C TRP A 133 -3.10 18.41 -13.00
N ASP A 134 -2.40 19.09 -13.91
CA ASP A 134 -1.25 18.55 -14.65
C ASP A 134 0.08 18.83 -13.89
N ASP A 135 0.06 19.67 -12.85
CA ASP A 135 1.19 19.92 -11.95
C ASP A 135 1.15 18.93 -10.79
N GLU A 136 2.05 17.94 -10.87
CA GLU A 136 2.13 16.87 -9.88
C GLU A 136 2.49 17.38 -8.49
N ASP A 137 3.39 18.36 -8.38
CA ASP A 137 3.82 18.92 -7.10
C ASP A 137 2.66 19.61 -6.37
N LEU A 138 1.92 20.45 -7.10
CA LEU A 138 0.74 21.13 -6.56
C LEU A 138 -0.34 20.12 -6.16
N LEU A 139 -0.58 19.11 -6.99
CA LEU A 139 -1.56 18.08 -6.66
C LEU A 139 -1.16 17.31 -5.39
N LEU A 140 0.07 16.81 -5.31
CA LEU A 140 0.53 16.03 -4.16
C LEU A 140 0.47 16.83 -2.86
N SER A 141 0.81 18.13 -2.91
CA SER A 141 0.74 19.01 -1.73
C SER A 141 -0.68 19.20 -1.18
N SER A 142 -1.70 19.12 -2.04
CA SER A 142 -3.11 19.34 -1.70
C SER A 142 -3.91 18.05 -1.51
N LEU A 143 -3.38 16.91 -1.97
CA LEU A 143 -4.08 15.64 -2.05
C LEU A 143 -4.60 15.12 -0.69
N SER A 144 -3.87 15.39 0.39
CA SER A 144 -4.22 14.93 1.75
C SER A 144 -5.65 15.32 2.17
N GLY A 145 -6.14 16.47 1.71
CA GLY A 145 -7.48 17.00 2.01
C GLY A 145 -8.58 16.61 1.01
N MET A 146 -8.28 15.87 -0.06
CA MET A 146 -9.21 15.65 -1.18
C MET A 146 -10.13 14.42 -1.02
N GLY A 147 -10.33 13.91 0.19
CA GLY A 147 -11.28 12.82 0.46
C GLY A 147 -11.09 11.58 -0.41
N GLU A 148 -12.14 11.13 -1.12
CA GLU A 148 -12.07 9.93 -1.97
C GLU A 148 -11.24 10.15 -3.22
N PHE A 149 -11.06 11.38 -3.69
CA PHE A 149 -10.20 11.65 -4.84
C PHE A 149 -8.76 11.23 -4.54
N ARG A 150 -8.28 11.47 -3.31
CA ARG A 150 -6.97 10.98 -2.84
C ARG A 150 -6.83 9.47 -3.00
N LEU A 151 -7.84 8.73 -2.55
CA LEU A 151 -7.87 7.27 -2.65
C LEU A 151 -7.87 6.80 -4.11
N LEU A 152 -8.70 7.44 -4.96
CA LEU A 152 -8.75 7.13 -6.38
C LEU A 152 -7.41 7.40 -7.07
N TYR A 153 -6.78 8.53 -6.75
CA TYR A 153 -5.48 8.90 -7.30
C TYR A 153 -4.42 7.85 -6.97
N TRP A 154 -4.25 7.50 -5.70
CA TRP A 154 -3.27 6.51 -5.31
C TRP A 154 -3.60 5.11 -5.81
N GLY A 155 -4.87 4.72 -5.77
CA GLY A 155 -5.34 3.45 -6.32
C GLY A 155 -5.00 3.28 -7.80
N VAL A 156 -5.35 4.27 -8.63
CA VAL A 156 -5.06 4.22 -10.07
C VAL A 156 -3.55 4.28 -10.32
N ARG A 157 -2.83 5.16 -9.62
CA ARG A 157 -1.39 5.34 -9.82
C ARG A 157 -0.61 4.07 -9.49
N LYS A 158 -0.92 3.42 -8.36
CA LYS A 158 -0.33 2.13 -7.99
C LYS A 158 -0.68 1.05 -9.00
N ALA A 159 -1.96 0.93 -9.39
CA ALA A 159 -2.40 -0.04 -10.39
C ALA A 159 -1.64 0.08 -11.72
N LEU A 160 -1.44 1.31 -12.20
CA LEU A 160 -0.66 1.58 -13.41
C LEU A 160 0.82 1.23 -13.25
N SER A 161 1.41 1.56 -12.10
CA SER A 161 2.82 1.22 -11.82
C SER A 161 3.08 -0.30 -11.83
N LEU A 162 2.06 -1.09 -11.47
CA LEU A 162 2.11 -2.56 -11.48
C LEU A 162 1.68 -3.17 -12.81
N GLY A 163 1.15 -2.38 -13.75
CA GLY A 163 0.51 -2.88 -14.97
C GLY A 163 -0.79 -3.65 -14.72
N ASP A 164 -1.44 -3.47 -13.56
CA ASP A 164 -2.64 -4.21 -13.18
C ASP A 164 -3.93 -3.51 -13.64
N HIS A 165 -4.32 -3.76 -14.89
CA HIS A 165 -5.57 -3.25 -15.46
C HIS A 165 -6.83 -3.76 -14.74
N SER A 166 -6.72 -4.86 -14.01
CA SER A 166 -7.79 -5.42 -13.19
C SER A 166 -8.19 -4.48 -12.08
N MET A 167 -7.18 -4.04 -11.32
CA MET A 167 -7.30 -3.12 -10.21
C MET A 167 -7.88 -1.80 -10.70
N VAL A 168 -7.40 -1.28 -11.83
CA VAL A 168 -7.99 -0.11 -12.51
C VAL A 168 -9.48 -0.32 -12.80
N GLY A 169 -9.87 -1.49 -13.31
CA GLY A 169 -11.27 -1.83 -13.58
C GLY A 169 -12.14 -1.88 -12.33
N ARG A 170 -11.65 -2.43 -11.22
CA ARG A 170 -12.37 -2.48 -9.93
C ARG A 170 -12.52 -1.08 -9.33
N ILE A 171 -11.45 -0.29 -9.31
CA ILE A 171 -11.44 1.10 -8.85
C ILE A 171 -12.43 1.94 -9.68
N LYS A 172 -12.48 1.75 -11.00
CA LYS A 172 -13.47 2.41 -11.87
C LYS A 172 -14.91 2.13 -11.44
N ILE A 173 -15.21 0.87 -11.12
CA ILE A 173 -16.55 0.46 -10.70
C ILE A 173 -16.90 1.12 -9.36
N TRP A 174 -15.95 1.17 -8.44
CA TRP A 174 -16.10 1.91 -7.19
C TRP A 174 -16.36 3.39 -7.41
N ALA A 175 -15.48 4.09 -8.15
CA ALA A 175 -15.60 5.51 -8.46
C ALA A 175 -16.98 5.88 -9.05
N ARG A 176 -17.54 5.02 -9.90
CA ARG A 176 -18.79 5.31 -10.63
C ARG A 176 -20.07 4.91 -9.91
N ARG A 177 -20.03 3.94 -8.99
CA ARG A 177 -21.25 3.35 -8.41
C ARG A 177 -21.35 3.46 -6.90
N GLY A 178 -20.25 3.78 -6.22
CA GLY A 178 -20.23 3.76 -4.76
C GLY A 178 -19.05 4.48 -4.13
N ILE A 179 -18.61 5.57 -4.75
CA ILE A 179 -17.52 6.41 -4.22
C ILE A 179 -17.78 6.82 -2.77
N ASP A 180 -19.05 7.07 -2.44
CA ASP A 180 -19.54 7.54 -1.15
C ASP A 180 -20.02 6.44 -0.18
N VAL A 181 -20.06 5.17 -0.62
CA VAL A 181 -20.60 4.05 0.19
C VAL A 181 -19.81 3.80 1.48
N PHE A 182 -18.52 4.13 1.48
CA PHE A 182 -17.61 3.86 2.60
C PHE A 182 -17.27 5.11 3.41
N ARG A 183 -17.95 6.24 3.16
CA ARG A 183 -17.72 7.50 3.88
C ARG A 183 -18.12 7.37 5.34
N GLU A 184 -17.21 7.75 6.23
CA GLU A 184 -17.48 7.89 7.68
C GLU A 184 -17.91 6.58 8.38
N GLU A 185 -17.64 5.43 7.76
CA GLU A 185 -18.10 4.14 8.27
C GLU A 185 -17.12 3.53 9.29
N PRO A 186 -17.61 3.07 10.45
CA PRO A 186 -16.74 2.55 11.51
C PRO A 186 -16.18 1.16 11.20
N VAL A 187 -16.81 0.41 10.30
CA VAL A 187 -16.41 -0.96 9.95
C VAL A 187 -16.31 -1.11 8.44
N LEU A 188 -15.09 -1.34 7.97
CA LEU A 188 -14.82 -1.62 6.57
C LEU A 188 -15.21 -3.05 6.18
N PRO A 189 -15.50 -3.32 4.89
CA PRO A 189 -15.65 -4.70 4.43
C PRO A 189 -14.35 -5.47 4.65
N LYS A 190 -14.47 -6.75 5.00
CA LYS A 190 -13.31 -7.64 5.18
C LYS A 190 -13.25 -8.65 4.04
N MET A 191 -12.07 -8.91 3.54
CA MET A 191 -11.85 -9.77 2.38
C MET A 191 -10.86 -10.88 2.70
N TRP A 192 -11.17 -12.09 2.22
CA TRP A 192 -10.27 -13.23 2.21
C TRP A 192 -10.24 -13.83 0.81
N VAL A 193 -9.05 -14.26 0.40
CA VAL A 193 -8.82 -14.82 -0.93
C VAL A 193 -8.33 -16.26 -0.77
N SER A 194 -8.83 -17.16 -1.62
CA SER A 194 -8.54 -18.59 -1.56
C SER A 194 -8.51 -19.19 -2.96
N VAL A 195 -7.70 -20.23 -3.16
CA VAL A 195 -7.62 -20.96 -4.43
C VAL A 195 -8.53 -22.18 -4.34
N GLY A 196 -9.71 -22.13 -4.96
CA GLY A 196 -10.67 -23.25 -5.08
C GLY A 196 -11.31 -23.78 -3.78
N GLU A 197 -10.76 -23.46 -2.61
CA GLU A 197 -11.19 -23.98 -1.30
C GLU A 197 -11.65 -22.86 -0.35
N LEU A 198 -11.81 -23.21 0.92
CA LEU A 198 -12.06 -22.25 1.99
C LEU A 198 -10.84 -21.33 2.21
N PRO A 199 -11.00 -20.17 2.88
CA PRO A 199 -9.87 -19.40 3.37
C PRO A 199 -8.95 -20.25 4.25
N GLY A 200 -7.68 -19.87 4.37
CA GLY A 200 -6.75 -20.54 5.27
C GLY A 200 -7.19 -20.46 6.75
N ASN A 201 -6.55 -21.24 7.63
CA ASN A 201 -6.94 -21.38 9.05
C ASN A 201 -7.16 -20.04 9.78
N LYS A 202 -6.31 -19.02 9.51
CA LYS A 202 -6.49 -17.67 10.06
C LYS A 202 -7.80 -17.03 9.58
N GLY A 203 -8.09 -17.09 8.28
CA GLY A 203 -9.33 -16.57 7.70
C GLY A 203 -10.56 -17.29 8.22
N ILE A 204 -10.50 -18.61 8.41
CA ILE A 204 -11.59 -19.37 9.03
C ILE A 204 -11.83 -18.89 10.47
N ALA A 205 -10.78 -18.74 11.28
CA ALA A 205 -10.91 -18.24 12.64
C ALA A 205 -11.52 -16.82 12.70
N GLU A 206 -11.15 -15.95 11.76
CA GLU A 206 -11.73 -14.61 11.64
C GLU A 206 -13.21 -14.63 11.21
N LEU A 207 -13.59 -15.54 10.31
CA LEU A 207 -14.98 -15.76 9.92
C LEU A 207 -15.83 -16.34 11.06
N GLU A 208 -15.27 -17.26 11.84
CA GLU A 208 -15.92 -17.80 13.04
C GLU A 208 -16.11 -16.71 14.11
N ALA A 209 -15.12 -15.81 14.27
CA ALA A 209 -15.25 -14.65 15.16
C ALA A 209 -16.36 -13.68 14.71
N LEU A 210 -16.70 -13.69 13.42
CA LEU A 210 -17.86 -12.99 12.85
C LEU A 210 -19.16 -13.82 12.92
N LEU A 211 -19.18 -14.93 13.65
CA LEU A 211 -20.31 -15.83 13.86
C LEU A 211 -20.71 -16.67 12.64
N PHE A 212 -19.83 -16.82 11.63
CA PHE A 212 -20.04 -17.75 10.52
C PHE A 212 -19.49 -19.13 10.88
N LYS A 213 -20.36 -20.13 10.99
CA LYS A 213 -19.99 -21.48 11.41
C LYS A 213 -19.33 -22.26 10.28
N PRO A 214 -18.39 -23.19 10.58
CA PRO A 214 -17.72 -24.01 9.56
C PRO A 214 -18.66 -24.74 8.59
N ASP A 215 -19.79 -25.25 9.10
CA ASP A 215 -20.77 -25.95 8.25
C ASP A 215 -21.46 -25.00 7.26
N GLN A 216 -21.65 -23.73 7.62
CA GLN A 216 -22.18 -22.72 6.70
C GLN A 216 -21.16 -22.43 5.60
N LEU A 217 -19.89 -22.25 5.97
CA LEU A 217 -18.80 -22.02 5.02
C LEU A 217 -18.65 -23.19 4.03
N LYS A 218 -18.71 -24.43 4.52
CA LYS A 218 -18.68 -25.64 3.66
C LYS A 218 -19.86 -25.69 2.70
N ARG A 219 -21.07 -25.34 3.15
CA ARG A 219 -22.27 -25.29 2.29
C ARG A 219 -22.11 -24.24 1.20
N MET A 220 -21.69 -23.02 1.56
CA MET A 220 -21.42 -21.97 0.59
C MET A 220 -20.34 -22.38 -0.42
N ASN A 221 -19.29 -23.09 0.03
CA ASN A 221 -18.23 -23.54 -0.86
C ASN A 221 -18.67 -24.66 -1.82
N ALA A 222 -19.62 -25.50 -1.40
CA ALA A 222 -20.14 -26.59 -2.23
C ALA A 222 -21.09 -26.10 -3.35
N GLU A 223 -21.65 -24.90 -3.21
CA GLU A 223 -22.48 -24.30 -4.26
C GLU A 223 -21.63 -23.94 -5.48
N LYS A 224 -22.10 -24.31 -6.68
CA LYS A 224 -21.41 -24.04 -7.96
C LYS A 224 -21.88 -22.73 -8.62
N SER A 225 -22.38 -21.79 -7.82
CA SER A 225 -22.82 -20.47 -8.29
C SER A 225 -21.63 -19.51 -8.33
N GLY A 226 -21.59 -18.65 -9.36
CA GLY A 226 -20.56 -17.61 -9.49
C GLY A 226 -20.58 -16.59 -8.35
N SER A 227 -21.70 -16.46 -7.64
CA SER A 227 -21.75 -15.79 -6.33
C SER A 227 -22.77 -16.44 -5.41
N VAL A 228 -22.38 -16.61 -4.14
CA VAL A 228 -23.20 -17.17 -3.07
C VAL A 228 -23.26 -16.15 -1.95
N VAL A 229 -24.46 -15.84 -1.47
CA VAL A 229 -24.68 -14.86 -0.39
C VAL A 229 -25.28 -15.58 0.79
N PHE A 230 -24.73 -15.34 1.97
CA PHE A 230 -25.22 -15.87 3.22
C PHE A 230 -25.42 -14.73 4.23
N ARG A 231 -26.62 -14.66 4.80
CA ARG A 231 -26.94 -13.73 5.90
C ARG A 231 -26.62 -14.42 7.22
N GLY A 232 -25.62 -13.90 7.93
CA GLY A 232 -25.30 -14.30 9.30
C GLY A 232 -25.95 -13.39 10.33
N ASP A 233 -25.56 -13.57 11.59
CA ASP A 233 -26.04 -12.77 12.72
C ASP A 233 -25.37 -11.40 12.82
N SER A 234 -24.15 -11.28 12.28
CA SER A 234 -23.34 -10.06 12.32
C SER A 234 -23.44 -9.22 11.02
N GLY A 235 -23.83 -9.83 9.91
CA GLY A 235 -23.87 -9.20 8.60
C GLY A 235 -24.01 -10.22 7.47
N TYR A 236 -23.53 -9.87 6.28
CA TYR A 236 -23.57 -10.71 5.09
C TYR A 236 -22.19 -11.21 4.72
N LEU A 237 -22.09 -12.48 4.35
CA LEU A 237 -20.91 -13.07 3.76
C LEU A 237 -21.21 -13.41 2.30
N VAL A 238 -20.35 -12.98 1.40
CA VAL A 238 -20.44 -13.29 -0.03
C VAL A 238 -19.23 -14.11 -0.43
N ARG A 239 -19.46 -15.26 -1.06
CA ARG A 239 -18.44 -15.97 -1.84
C ARG A 239 -18.62 -15.61 -3.30
N PHE A 240 -17.57 -15.12 -3.95
CA PHE A 240 -17.54 -14.80 -5.37
C PHE A 240 -16.43 -15.60 -6.05
N GLU A 241 -16.79 -16.35 -7.09
CA GLU A 241 -15.81 -17.01 -7.96
C GLU A 241 -15.47 -16.04 -9.08
N GLY A 242 -14.29 -15.43 -8.99
CA GLY A 242 -13.82 -14.51 -10.02
C GLY A 242 -13.27 -15.30 -11.20
N GLN A 243 -14.01 -15.39 -12.31
CA GLN A 243 -13.39 -15.71 -13.60
C GLN A 243 -12.80 -14.43 -14.19
N ARG A 244 -11.46 -14.34 -14.11
CA ARG A 244 -10.62 -13.28 -14.66
C ARG A 244 -10.89 -11.89 -14.04
N PRO A 245 -9.82 -11.21 -13.62
CA PRO A 245 -8.56 -11.12 -14.38
C PRO A 245 -7.32 -11.82 -13.77
N PHE A 246 -7.49 -12.69 -12.77
CA PHE A 246 -6.39 -13.28 -11.97
C PHE A 246 -5.62 -14.47 -12.59
N GLY A 247 -5.56 -14.62 -13.91
CA GLY A 247 -4.86 -15.74 -14.57
C GLY A 247 -5.68 -17.02 -14.72
N GLU A 248 -5.03 -18.14 -15.05
CA GLU A 248 -5.67 -19.43 -15.40
C GLU A 248 -6.27 -20.18 -14.19
N ILE A 249 -5.93 -19.76 -12.96
CA ILE A 249 -6.36 -20.43 -11.72
C ILE A 249 -7.61 -19.72 -11.18
N PRO A 250 -8.72 -20.44 -10.95
CA PRO A 250 -9.91 -19.85 -10.35
C PRO A 250 -9.64 -19.45 -8.89
N VAL A 251 -9.96 -18.20 -8.55
CA VAL A 251 -9.81 -17.65 -7.21
C VAL A 251 -11.20 -17.39 -6.62
N SER A 252 -11.39 -17.85 -5.38
CA SER A 252 -12.58 -17.61 -4.57
C SER A 252 -12.33 -16.46 -3.62
N VAL A 253 -13.12 -15.40 -3.76
CA VAL A 253 -13.13 -14.24 -2.88
C VAL A 253 -14.27 -14.39 -1.89
N TRP A 254 -13.95 -14.27 -0.62
CA TRP A 254 -14.89 -14.23 0.50
C TRP A 254 -14.91 -12.82 1.03
N MET A 255 -16.08 -12.19 1.09
CA MET A 255 -16.18 -10.81 1.53
C MET A 255 -17.33 -10.63 2.53
N TYR A 256 -17.00 -10.09 3.69
CA TYR A 256 -17.95 -9.77 4.74
C TYR A 256 -18.38 -8.31 4.64
N PHE A 257 -19.67 -8.08 4.82
CA PHE A 257 -20.31 -6.77 4.86
C PHE A 257 -21.18 -6.62 6.10
N PRO A 258 -21.02 -5.55 6.89
CA PRO A 258 -22.02 -5.16 7.89
C PRO A 258 -23.41 -4.95 7.26
N PHE A 259 -24.48 -5.11 8.05
CA PHE A 259 -25.86 -4.96 7.58
C PHE A 259 -26.11 -3.64 6.86
N TYR A 260 -25.74 -2.51 7.48
CA TYR A 260 -25.99 -1.17 6.93
C TYR A 260 -25.36 -0.99 5.54
N MET A 261 -24.14 -1.49 5.37
CA MET A 261 -23.36 -1.37 4.13
C MET A 261 -23.95 -2.24 3.03
N TRP A 262 -24.36 -3.47 3.40
CA TRP A 262 -25.06 -4.35 2.48
C TRP A 262 -26.39 -3.76 2.03
N GLU A 263 -27.21 -3.26 2.96
CA GLU A 263 -28.53 -2.68 2.65
C GLU A 263 -28.42 -1.41 1.80
N GLU A 264 -27.44 -0.54 2.07
CA GLU A 264 -27.12 0.62 1.22
C GLU A 264 -26.83 0.19 -0.23
N MET A 265 -25.94 -0.79 -0.40
CA MET A 265 -25.55 -1.23 -1.74
C MET A 265 -26.62 -2.08 -2.45
N LYS A 266 -27.20 -3.05 -1.74
CA LYS A 266 -28.12 -4.05 -2.30
C LYS A 266 -29.51 -3.50 -2.47
N ASP A 267 -30.03 -2.78 -1.47
CA ASP A 267 -31.44 -2.40 -1.40
C ASP A 267 -31.65 -0.98 -1.91
N ARG A 268 -30.81 -0.02 -1.50
CA ARG A 268 -30.94 1.37 -1.98
C ARG A 268 -30.39 1.56 -3.38
N ARG A 269 -29.20 1.00 -3.69
CA ARG A 269 -28.54 1.16 -5.00
C ARG A 269 -28.85 0.03 -5.99
N GLY A 270 -29.53 -1.03 -5.55
CA GLY A 270 -29.92 -2.14 -6.41
C GLY A 270 -28.75 -2.95 -6.99
N LEU A 271 -27.57 -2.89 -6.36
CA LEU A 271 -26.39 -3.59 -6.85
C LEU A 271 -26.57 -5.11 -6.75
N ARG A 272 -26.01 -5.85 -7.70
CA ARG A 272 -25.92 -7.32 -7.63
C ARG A 272 -24.79 -7.73 -6.69
N PRO A 273 -24.86 -8.90 -6.01
CA PRO A 273 -23.80 -9.35 -5.10
C PRO A 273 -22.38 -9.32 -5.69
N GLN A 274 -22.24 -9.68 -6.97
CA GLN A 274 -20.96 -9.62 -7.69
C GLN A 274 -20.45 -8.19 -7.84
N GLU A 275 -21.34 -7.23 -8.11
CA GLU A 275 -21.00 -5.81 -8.24
C GLU A 275 -20.60 -5.22 -6.89
N ILE A 276 -21.29 -5.64 -5.81
CA ILE A 276 -20.94 -5.28 -4.43
C ILE A 276 -19.52 -5.72 -4.09
N VAL A 277 -19.17 -6.98 -4.40
CA VAL A 277 -17.81 -7.51 -4.17
C VAL A 277 -16.77 -6.75 -5.00
N ILE A 278 -17.00 -6.59 -6.31
CA ILE A 278 -16.04 -5.94 -7.20
C ILE A 278 -15.81 -4.47 -6.83
N LEU A 279 -16.89 -3.75 -6.49
CA LEU A 279 -16.82 -2.36 -6.04
C LEU A 279 -16.04 -2.25 -4.73
N SER A 280 -16.36 -3.08 -3.75
CA SER A 280 -15.75 -3.03 -2.42
C SER A 280 -14.28 -3.43 -2.49
N TRP A 281 -13.94 -4.38 -3.36
CA TRP A 281 -12.55 -4.70 -3.65
C TRP A 281 -11.82 -3.49 -4.26
N GLY A 282 -12.42 -2.80 -5.24
CA GLY A 282 -11.83 -1.58 -5.81
C GLY A 282 -11.55 -0.50 -4.75
N TYR A 283 -12.42 -0.36 -3.74
CA TYR A 283 -12.17 0.52 -2.61
C TYR A 283 -11.01 0.04 -1.73
N LEU A 284 -10.97 -1.25 -1.37
CA LEU A 284 -9.87 -1.82 -0.57
C LEU A 284 -8.51 -1.71 -1.28
N ASP A 285 -8.48 -1.94 -2.60
CA ASP A 285 -7.30 -1.74 -3.44
C ASP A 285 -6.80 -0.29 -3.37
N ALA A 286 -7.72 0.68 -3.44
CA ALA A 286 -7.41 2.10 -3.35
C ALA A 286 -6.93 2.51 -1.94
N LEU A 287 -7.50 1.91 -0.90
CA LEU A 287 -7.11 2.13 0.49
C LEU A 287 -5.68 1.60 0.74
N GLU A 288 -5.40 0.36 0.37
CA GLU A 288 -4.06 -0.24 0.48
C GLU A 288 -3.04 0.54 -0.37
N ALA A 289 -3.42 0.96 -1.57
CA ALA A 289 -2.57 1.80 -2.40
C ALA A 289 -2.26 3.14 -1.72
N THR A 290 -3.21 3.73 -1.01
CA THR A 290 -3.00 4.99 -0.29
C THR A 290 -1.97 4.83 0.83
N GLU A 291 -2.10 3.78 1.64
CA GLU A 291 -1.17 3.48 2.76
C GLU A 291 0.28 3.28 2.30
N ASP A 292 0.47 2.75 1.09
CA ASP A 292 1.78 2.55 0.50
C ASP A 292 2.31 3.79 -0.23
N MET A 293 1.47 4.41 -1.05
CA MET A 293 1.89 5.47 -1.97
C MET A 293 2.09 6.81 -1.28
N GLU A 294 1.39 7.08 -0.17
CA GLU A 294 1.57 8.32 0.61
C GLU A 294 2.93 8.38 1.33
N ARG A 295 3.65 7.26 1.41
CA ARG A 295 5.02 7.24 1.94
C ARG A 295 5.99 7.92 0.99
N TYR A 296 5.66 7.99 -0.29
CA TYR A 296 6.46 8.65 -1.31
C TYR A 296 6.15 10.15 -1.32
N MET A 297 7.19 10.96 -1.47
CA MET A 297 7.05 12.40 -1.68
C MET A 297 7.99 12.83 -2.80
N LEU A 298 7.60 13.84 -3.57
CA LEU A 298 8.53 14.44 -4.51
C LEU A 298 9.70 15.01 -3.69
N PRO A 299 10.94 14.60 -3.96
CA PRO A 299 12.07 15.15 -3.24
C PRO A 299 12.07 16.66 -3.50
N VAL A 300 11.82 17.44 -2.45
CA VAL A 300 12.06 18.88 -2.47
C VAL A 300 13.49 19.02 -2.99
N SER A 301 13.71 19.79 -4.05
CA SER A 301 15.08 20.11 -4.41
C SER A 301 15.75 20.59 -3.12
N LEU A 302 16.89 20.00 -2.77
CA LEU A 302 17.63 20.31 -1.54
C LEU A 302 18.23 21.73 -1.61
N GLU A 303 17.45 22.73 -2.03
CA GLU A 303 17.83 24.14 -2.05
C GLU A 303 17.43 24.87 -0.77
N GLU A 304 16.45 24.37 0.00
CA GLU A 304 16.10 25.01 1.27
C GLU A 304 16.26 24.07 2.49
N PRO A 305 17.08 24.46 3.48
CA PRO A 305 17.27 23.69 4.70
C PRO A 305 15.98 23.67 5.52
N ILE A 306 15.54 22.47 5.90
CA ILE A 306 14.45 22.29 6.87
C ILE A 306 14.90 22.87 8.21
N LYS A 307 14.34 24.03 8.58
CA LYS A 307 14.47 24.57 9.93
C LYS A 307 13.66 23.73 10.90
N VAL A 308 14.31 23.28 11.96
CA VAL A 308 13.65 22.74 13.15
C VAL A 308 13.72 23.83 14.21
N ASP A 309 12.59 24.49 14.47
CA ASP A 309 12.48 25.39 15.64
C ASP A 309 12.42 24.52 16.90
N GLY A 310 13.18 24.94 17.92
CA GLY A 310 13.38 24.22 19.19
C GLY A 310 12.28 24.39 20.21
#